data_AF-A0A699WG55-F1
#
_entry.id   AF-A0A699WG55-F1
#
_cell.length_a   1.000
_cell.length_b   1.000
_cell.length_c   1.000
_cell.angle_alpha   90.00
_cell.angle_beta   90.00
_cell.angle_gamma   90.00
#
_symmetry.space_group_name_H-M   'P 1'
#
loop_
_entity.id
_entity.type
_entity.pdbx_description
1 polymer ?
#
loop_
_entity_poly.entity_id
_entity_poly.type
_entity_poly.pdbx_seq_one_letter_code
_entity_poly.pdbx_strand_id
1 'polypeptide(L)' 'MKVNESKLEDIPVVREFPDVFSKDLSGLPPSREVEFCIDLIHGAMPVAKSPYHLAPTEMQELANQLKELQDKG' A
#
# COMPACT_ATOMS: atom_id res chain seq x y z
N MET A 1 18.16 -11.38 -27.07
CA MET A 1 18.12 -9.97 -26.62
C MET A 1 18.23 -9.97 -25.10
N LYS A 2 19.33 -9.47 -24.53
CA LYS A 2 19.35 -9.15 -23.10
C LYS A 2 18.52 -7.88 -22.94
N VAL A 3 17.37 -7.98 -22.28
CA VAL A 3 16.70 -6.80 -21.75
C VAL A 3 17.65 -6.28 -20.67
N ASN A 4 18.26 -5.14 -20.92
CA ASN A 4 19.04 -4.45 -19.90
C ASN A 4 18.00 -4.02 -18.85
N GLU A 5 17.95 -4.71 -17.72
CA GLU A 5 17.25 -4.22 -16.54
C GLU A 5 17.92 -2.90 -16.16
N SER A 6 17.31 -1.79 -16.57
CA SER A 6 17.68 -0.48 -16.06
C SER A 6 17.31 -0.49 -14.59
N LYS A 7 18.28 -0.18 -13.72
CA LYS A 7 18.01 -0.11 -12.30
C LYS A 7 17.05 1.07 -12.08
N LEU A 8 16.06 0.93 -11.20
CA LEU A 8 15.14 2.04 -10.89
C LEU A 8 15.92 3.28 -10.44
N GLU A 9 17.05 3.05 -9.78
CA GLU A 9 18.01 4.04 -9.35
C GLU A 9 18.72 4.78 -10.51
N ASP A 10 18.59 4.34 -11.76
CA ASP A 10 19.13 5.04 -12.94
C ASP A 10 18.18 6.10 -13.49
N ILE A 11 16.91 6.07 -13.07
CA ILE A 11 15.87 7.01 -13.51
C ILE A 11 16.11 8.36 -12.83
N PRO A 12 16.31 9.48 -13.58
CA PRO A 12 16.65 10.77 -12.99
C PRO A 12 15.70 11.24 -11.89
N VAL A 13 14.39 11.07 -12.06
CA VAL A 13 13.39 11.46 -11.05
C VAL A 13 13.46 10.61 -9.78
N VAL A 14 13.77 9.32 -9.87
CA VAL A 14 13.90 8.45 -8.69
C VAL A 14 15.14 8.84 -7.88
N ARG A 15 16.22 9.23 -8.56
CA ARG A 15 17.45 9.73 -7.92
C ARG A 15 17.27 11.06 -7.23
N GLU A 16 16.40 11.91 -7.76
CA GLU A 16 16.12 13.25 -7.23
C GLU A 16 15.24 13.19 -5.97
N PHE A 17 14.37 12.18 -5.86
CA PHE A 17 13.43 12.00 -4.76
C PHE A 17 13.54 10.62 -4.09
N PRO A 18 14.69 10.30 -3.45
CA PRO A 18 14.93 8.98 -2.85
C PRO A 18 13.99 8.68 -1.67
N ASP A 19 13.54 9.72 -0.98
CA ASP A 19 12.57 9.67 0.11
C ASP A 19 11.14 9.34 -0.38
N VAL A 20 10.77 9.84 -1.57
CA VAL A 20 9.46 9.56 -2.19
C VAL A 20 9.42 8.15 -2.81
N PHE A 21 10.52 7.70 -3.41
CA PHE A 21 10.63 6.40 -4.08
C PHE A 21 11.43 5.37 -3.25
N SER A 22 11.21 5.36 -1.94
CA SER A 22 11.82 4.38 -1.04
C SER A 22 11.29 2.96 -1.29
N LYS A 23 12.13 1.94 -1.03
CA LYS A 23 11.74 0.52 -1.17
C LYS A 23 10.71 0.09 -0.14
N ASP A 24 10.69 0.76 1.01
CA ASP A 24 9.78 0.52 2.12
C ASP A 24 8.80 1.68 2.29
N LEU A 25 7.60 1.37 2.78
CA LEU A 25 6.60 2.37 3.18
C LEU A 25 7.08 3.16 4.41
N SER A 26 7.01 4.49 4.34
CA SER A 26 7.40 5.41 5.42
C SER A 26 6.41 5.45 6.60
N GLY A 27 5.32 4.70 6.53
CA GLY A 27 4.25 4.65 7.51
C GLY A 27 3.03 5.49 7.12
N LEU A 28 2.31 6.00 8.11
CA LEU A 28 1.19 6.91 7.87
C LEU A 28 1.62 8.19 7.15
N PRO A 29 0.76 8.72 6.26
CA PRO A 29 1.02 10.04 5.69
C PRO A 29 1.07 11.09 6.80
N PRO A 30 1.89 12.15 6.62
CA PRO A 30 1.91 13.28 7.55
C PRO A 30 0.51 13.90 7.67
N SER A 31 0.24 14.53 8.82
CA SER A 31 -1.01 15.25 9.06
C SER A 31 -1.25 16.25 7.93
N ARG A 32 -2.38 16.14 7.24
CA ARG A 32 -2.76 17.07 6.17
C ARG A 32 -3.68 18.14 6.76
N GLU A 33 -3.65 19.35 6.20
CA GLU A 33 -4.56 20.45 6.59
C GLU A 33 -6.02 20.15 6.23
N VAL A 34 -6.25 19.21 5.30
CA VAL A 34 -7.56 18.78 4.85
C VAL A 34 -7.77 17.31 5.22
N GLU A 35 -8.90 17.04 5.89
CA GLU A 35 -9.33 15.67 6.19
C GLU A 35 -9.89 14.98 4.93
N PHE A 36 -9.57 13.70 4.76
CA PHE A 36 -10.21 12.87 3.74
C PHE A 36 -11.53 12.36 4.28
N CYS A 37 -12.64 12.92 3.79
CA CYS A 37 -13.96 12.43 4.10
C CYS A 37 -14.46 11.47 3.01
N ILE A 38 -15.11 10.38 3.41
CA ILE A 38 -15.83 9.50 2.49
C ILE A 38 -17.31 9.90 2.55
N ASP A 39 -17.76 10.63 1.54
CA ASP A 39 -19.16 11.01 1.41
C ASP A 39 -20.00 9.81 0.98
N LEU A 40 -21.05 9.53 1.75
CA LEU A 40 -22.02 8.49 1.42
C LEU A 40 -23.18 9.10 0.64
N ILE A 41 -23.57 8.44 -0.45
CA ILE A 41 -24.84 8.76 -1.11
C ILE A 41 -26.01 8.47 -0.16
N HIS A 42 -27.08 9.25 -0.29
CA HIS A 42 -28.27 9.06 0.54
C HIS A 42 -28.83 7.64 0.38
N GLY A 43 -29.06 6.96 1.51
CA GLY A 43 -29.54 5.57 1.53
C GLY A 43 -28.46 4.49 1.42
N ALA A 44 -27.17 4.85 1.37
CA ALA A 44 -26.09 3.88 1.47
C ALA A 44 -26.14 3.13 2.81
N MET A 45 -26.01 1.80 2.76
CA MET A 45 -25.96 0.94 3.95
C MET A 45 -24.58 0.28 4.07
N PRO A 46 -24.09 0.00 5.30
CA PRO A 46 -22.86 -0.75 5.50
C PRO A 46 -22.91 -2.12 4.82
N VAL A 47 -21.81 -2.50 4.19
CA VAL A 47 -21.66 -3.82 3.55
C VAL A 47 -20.87 -4.74 4.48
N ALA A 48 -21.45 -5.89 4.81
CA ALA A 48 -20.77 -6.99 5.47
C ALA A 48 -20.80 -8.21 4.54
N LYS A 49 -19.62 -8.78 4.25
CA LYS A 49 -19.46 -10.00 3.45
C LYS A 49 -18.52 -10.95 4.19
N SER A 50 -18.78 -12.25 4.08
CA SER A 50 -17.86 -13.26 4.59
C SER A 50 -16.54 -13.23 3.80
N PRO A 51 -15.38 -13.39 4.45
CA PRO A 51 -14.11 -13.58 3.75
C PRO A 51 -14.17 -14.80 2.82
N TYR A 52 -13.41 -14.76 1.74
CA TYR A 52 -13.22 -15.92 0.86
C TYR A 52 -12.30 -16.96 1.53
N HIS A 53 -12.46 -18.22 1.12
CA HIS A 53 -11.53 -19.26 1.52
C HIS A 53 -10.20 -19.07 0.79
N LEU A 54 -9.11 -19.06 1.54
CA LEU A 54 -7.74 -18.98 1.05
C LEU A 54 -7.01 -20.27 1.41
N ALA A 55 -6.05 -20.68 0.59
CA ALA A 55 -5.16 -21.78 0.93
C ALA A 55 -4.29 -21.41 2.15
N PRO A 56 -3.76 -22.39 2.92
CA PRO A 56 -2.92 -22.10 4.08
C PRO A 56 -1.72 -21.18 3.78
N THR A 57 -1.12 -21.32 2.60
CA THR A 57 0.01 -20.48 2.16
C THR A 57 -0.40 -19.03 1.91
N GLU A 58 -1.57 -18.80 1.33
CA GLU A 58 -2.11 -17.46 1.07
C GLU A 58 -2.54 -16.78 2.37
N MET A 59 -3.13 -17.53 3.31
CA MET A 59 -3.46 -17.03 4.65
C MET A 59 -2.22 -16.58 5.42
N GLN A 60 -1.12 -17.33 5.32
CA GLN A 60 0.14 -16.97 5.96
C GLN A 60 0.73 -15.69 5.37
N GLU A 61 0.72 -15.58 4.03
CA GLU A 61 1.21 -14.39 3.34
C GLU A 61 0.37 -13.15 3.72
N LEU A 62 -0.96 -13.27 3.68
CA LEU A 62 -1.86 -12.20 4.09
C LEU A 62 -1.62 -11.76 5.54
N ALA A 63 -1.43 -12.72 6.46
CA ALA A 63 -1.14 -12.42 7.85
C ALA A 63 0.18 -11.66 8.03
N ASN A 64 1.22 -12.02 7.26
CA ASN A 64 2.51 -11.32 7.28
C ASN A 64 2.35 -9.88 6.77
N GLN A 65 1.65 -9.68 5.66
CA GLN A 65 1.39 -8.36 5.08
C GLN A 65 0.57 -7.47 6.02
N LEU A 66 -0.47 -8.03 6.64
CA LEU A 66 -1.28 -7.30 7.63
C LEU A 66 -0.45 -6.86 8.83
N LYS A 67 0.45 -7.72 9.31
CA LYS A 67 1.36 -7.38 10.41
C LYS A 67 2.32 -6.27 10.02
N GLU A 68 2.92 -6.35 8.83
CA GLU A 68 3.81 -5.32 8.32
C GLU A 68 3.12 -3.96 8.22
N LEU A 69 1.87 -3.93 7.72
CA LEU A 69 1.08 -2.70 7.65
C LEU A 69 0.74 -2.17 9.03
N GLN A 70 0.33 -3.03 9.97
CA GLN A 70 0.03 -2.63 11.34
C GLN A 70 1.24 -2.02 12.06
N ASP A 71 2.44 -2.56 11.84
CA ASP A 71 3.68 -2.06 12.42
C ASP A 71 4.08 -0.68 11.84
N LYS A 72 3.61 -0.37 10.62
CA LYS A 72 3.87 0.89 9.90
C LYS A 72 2.83 1.99 10.20
N GLY A 73 1.70 1.62 10.82
CA GLY A 73 0.62 2.52 11.20
C GLY A 73 -0.44 2.71 10.13
#